data_AF-A0A6B0SUZ2-F1
#
_entry.id   AF-A0A6B0SUZ2-F1
#
_cell.length_a   1.000
_cell.length_b   1.000
_cell.length_c   1.000
_cell.angle_alpha   90.00
_cell.angle_beta   90.00
_cell.angle_gamma   90.00
#
_symmetry.space_group_name_H-M   'P 1'
#
loop_
_entity.id
_entity.type
_entity.pdbx_description
1 polymer ?
#
loop_
_entity_poly.entity_id
_entity_poly.type
_entity_poly.pdbx_seq_one_letter_code
_entity_poly.pdbx_strand_id
1 'polypeptide(L)'
;LLAALGVETVPVRAKPRVGIVSTGDELVRPGGEVSHRAGQIYDVNSYAVAAAVRDAGGEPVMYPHAGDDYDELERVLRDAADDCDLVLSSGSTSASAVDVVYQVVEDRGELLLHGVSVKPGKPMLVGEMRGAAGGDEPDAADASPSAYIGLPGYPVSALTIFRAFVAPKIRDAAGLPAPRSATVTGEMAVRERYGQGRTRLMPVGLVESGDGSTLVYPVDKGSGATTSLVEADGIVTVDADTEYLEAGEQVSVELFSDDVRPPSVLVVGERDPGFDRVLDRLPNPRFLGLGSREGARRLRDGVPDVAVTTDDSGEARNSSRGPRQWGLVVPAGNPLAV
;
A
#
# COMPACT_ATOMS: atom_id res chain seq x y z
N LEU A 1 34.58 -12.89 10.36
CA LEU A 1 35.21 -12.41 11.61
C LEU A 1 34.90 -13.34 12.78
N LEU A 2 33.64 -13.54 13.19
CA LEU A 2 33.26 -14.46 14.28
C LEU A 2 33.85 -15.88 14.12
N ALA A 3 33.71 -16.48 12.94
CA ALA A 3 34.31 -17.78 12.64
C ALA A 3 35.85 -17.79 12.73
N ALA A 4 36.51 -16.70 12.33
CA ALA A 4 37.97 -16.58 12.44
C ALA A 4 38.45 -16.43 13.89
N LEU A 5 37.56 -16.00 14.80
CA LEU A 5 37.78 -15.97 16.25
C LEU A 5 37.38 -17.29 16.93
N GLY A 6 36.97 -18.31 16.17
CA GLY A 6 36.50 -19.58 16.72
C GLY A 6 35.15 -19.51 17.42
N VAL A 7 34.36 -18.46 17.16
CA VAL A 7 33.02 -18.30 17.75
C VAL A 7 31.99 -19.00 16.86
N GLU A 8 31.46 -20.12 17.35
CA GLU A 8 30.46 -20.94 16.64
C GLU A 8 29.05 -20.37 16.74
N THR A 9 28.65 -19.89 17.92
CA THR A 9 27.31 -19.34 18.18
C THR A 9 27.41 -17.97 18.84
N VAL A 10 26.44 -17.12 18.55
CA VAL A 10 26.30 -15.79 19.18
C VAL A 10 24.83 -15.55 19.52
N PRO A 11 24.54 -14.89 20.64
CA PRO A 11 23.19 -14.46 20.94
C PRO A 11 22.74 -13.43 19.90
N VAL A 12 21.53 -13.63 19.35
CA VAL A 12 20.88 -12.71 18.42
C VAL A 12 19.49 -12.36 18.94
N ARG A 13 18.94 -11.24 18.47
CA ARG A 13 17.53 -10.92 18.71
C ARG A 13 16.66 -11.85 17.88
N ALA A 14 15.62 -12.41 18.51
CA ALA A 14 14.58 -13.12 17.78
C ALA A 14 13.80 -12.12 16.91
N LYS A 15 13.23 -12.60 15.79
CA LYS A 15 12.31 -11.79 15.00
C LYS A 15 10.98 -11.71 15.73
N PRO A 16 10.33 -10.53 15.79
CA PRO A 16 8.96 -10.43 16.29
C PRO A 16 8.04 -11.32 15.48
N ARG A 17 7.30 -12.22 16.14
CA ARG A 17 6.28 -13.08 15.51
C ARG A 17 5.00 -12.29 15.36
N VAL A 18 4.47 -12.21 14.15
CA VAL A 18 3.28 -11.42 13.83
C VAL A 18 2.20 -12.32 13.25
N GLY A 19 1.16 -12.59 14.02
CA GLY A 19 -0.01 -13.36 13.59
C GLY A 19 -0.87 -12.53 12.64
N ILE A 20 -1.33 -13.14 11.54
CA ILE A 20 -2.18 -12.50 10.54
C ILE A 20 -3.48 -13.30 10.41
N VAL A 21 -4.58 -12.67 10.78
CA VAL A 21 -5.94 -13.22 10.75
C VAL A 21 -6.76 -12.46 9.71
N SER A 22 -7.49 -13.18 8.87
CA SER A 22 -8.33 -12.60 7.83
C SER A 22 -9.79 -12.89 8.15
N THR A 23 -10.66 -11.88 8.09
CA THR A 23 -12.07 -11.98 8.47
C THR A 23 -13.00 -11.60 7.32
N GLY A 24 -14.12 -12.31 7.18
CA GLY A 24 -15.19 -12.03 6.21
C GLY A 24 -15.44 -13.14 5.20
N ASP A 25 -16.68 -13.63 5.13
CA ASP A 25 -17.12 -14.75 4.29
C ASP A 25 -16.86 -14.55 2.78
N GLU A 26 -16.63 -13.31 2.35
CA GLU A 26 -16.25 -13.00 0.98
C GLU A 26 -14.81 -13.43 0.63
N LEU A 27 -13.95 -13.74 1.60
CA LEU A 27 -12.53 -13.96 1.36
C LEU A 27 -12.19 -15.43 1.08
N VAL A 28 -11.47 -15.65 -0.02
CA VAL A 28 -10.93 -16.96 -0.39
C VAL A 28 -9.42 -16.85 -0.57
N ARG A 29 -8.66 -17.84 -0.10
CA ARG A 29 -7.21 -17.84 -0.32
C ARG A 29 -6.86 -18.05 -1.81
N PRO A 30 -5.78 -17.42 -2.32
CA PRO A 30 -5.26 -17.72 -3.65
C PRO A 30 -5.10 -19.24 -3.88
N GLY A 31 -5.57 -19.71 -5.04
CA GLY A 31 -5.65 -21.14 -5.37
C GLY A 31 -6.96 -21.83 -4.97
N GLY A 32 -7.79 -21.18 -4.14
CA GLY A 32 -9.16 -21.60 -3.87
C GLY A 32 -10.12 -21.26 -5.02
N GLU A 33 -11.25 -21.97 -5.06
CA GLU A 33 -12.33 -21.71 -6.01
C GLU A 33 -13.17 -20.53 -5.53
N VAL A 34 -13.43 -19.56 -6.41
CA VAL A 34 -14.19 -18.36 -6.09
C VAL A 34 -15.64 -18.52 -6.53
N SER A 35 -16.57 -18.42 -5.57
CA SER A 35 -17.99 -18.34 -5.88
C SER A 35 -18.42 -16.91 -6.19
N HIS A 36 -18.53 -16.58 -7.47
CA HIS A 36 -19.09 -15.29 -7.90
C HIS A 36 -20.51 -15.04 -7.40
N ARG A 37 -21.30 -16.10 -7.16
CA ARG A 37 -22.65 -15.99 -6.62
C ARG A 37 -22.69 -15.55 -5.15
N ALA A 38 -21.67 -15.92 -4.38
CA ALA A 38 -21.51 -15.51 -2.99
C ALA A 38 -20.76 -14.17 -2.84
N GLY A 39 -20.36 -13.53 -3.94
CA GLY A 39 -19.58 -12.30 -3.90
C GLY A 39 -18.13 -12.50 -3.46
N GLN A 40 -17.59 -13.72 -3.57
CA GLN A 40 -16.25 -14.02 -3.09
C GLN A 40 -15.16 -13.35 -3.92
N ILE A 41 -14.09 -12.97 -3.24
CA ILE A 41 -12.88 -12.35 -3.76
C ILE A 41 -11.65 -13.01 -3.12
N TYR A 42 -10.50 -12.87 -3.78
CA TYR A 42 -9.26 -13.38 -3.20
C TYR A 42 -8.77 -12.50 -2.05
N ASP A 43 -8.29 -13.14 -0.98
CA ASP A 43 -7.60 -12.47 0.12
C ASP A 43 -6.24 -11.94 -0.36
N VAL A 44 -6.18 -10.64 -0.63
CA VAL A 44 -4.95 -9.93 -1.01
C VAL A 44 -4.24 -9.36 0.22
N ASN A 45 -4.99 -8.91 1.22
CA ASN A 45 -4.46 -8.16 2.36
C ASN A 45 -3.54 -9.02 3.22
N SER A 46 -3.92 -10.27 3.54
CA SER A 46 -3.11 -11.11 4.40
C SER A 46 -1.73 -11.36 3.79
N TYR A 47 -1.65 -11.51 2.46
CA TYR A 47 -0.40 -11.70 1.74
C TYR A 47 0.42 -10.41 1.63
N ALA A 48 -0.24 -9.27 1.35
CA ALA A 48 0.42 -7.97 1.30
C ALA A 48 1.00 -7.58 2.67
N VAL A 49 0.23 -7.77 3.74
CA VAL A 49 0.67 -7.54 5.12
C VAL A 49 1.78 -8.51 5.50
N ALA A 50 1.68 -9.80 5.16
CA ALA A 50 2.76 -10.76 5.41
C ALA A 50 4.06 -10.37 4.72
N ALA A 51 4.01 -9.86 3.49
CA ALA A 51 5.19 -9.33 2.80
C ALA A 51 5.75 -8.11 3.54
N ALA A 52 4.90 -7.18 3.95
CA ALA A 52 5.30 -5.96 4.67
C ALA A 52 5.87 -6.25 6.07
N VAL A 53 5.38 -7.27 6.77
CA VAL A 53 5.94 -7.77 8.04
C VAL A 53 7.37 -8.26 7.84
N ARG A 54 7.62 -9.07 6.80
CA ARG A 54 8.97 -9.56 6.49
C ARG A 54 9.93 -8.42 6.19
N ASP A 55 9.47 -7.43 5.42
CA ASP A 55 10.25 -6.24 5.07
C ASP A 55 10.56 -5.36 6.30
N ALA A 56 9.62 -5.29 7.24
CA ALA A 56 9.83 -4.65 8.55
C ALA A 56 10.72 -5.47 9.50
N GLY A 57 11.14 -6.69 9.13
CA GLY A 57 12.03 -7.54 9.93
C GLY A 57 11.34 -8.54 10.85
N GLY A 58 10.01 -8.63 10.80
CA GLY A 58 9.22 -9.61 11.55
C GLY A 58 9.08 -10.96 10.85
N GLU A 59 8.51 -11.91 11.57
CA GLU A 59 8.12 -13.24 11.09
C GLU A 59 6.59 -13.34 11.00
N PRO A 60 5.99 -13.30 9.79
CA PRO A 60 4.55 -13.43 9.66
C PRO A 60 4.09 -14.87 9.85
N VAL A 61 3.05 -15.06 10.67
CA VAL A 61 2.38 -16.34 10.91
C VAL A 61 0.95 -16.23 10.37
N MET A 62 0.61 -17.00 9.35
CA MET A 62 -0.70 -16.94 8.69
C MET A 62 -1.68 -17.89 9.38
N TYR A 63 -2.70 -17.33 10.03
CA TYR A 63 -3.76 -18.12 10.67
C TYR A 63 -4.88 -18.46 9.69
N PRO A 64 -5.69 -19.50 9.96
CA PRO A 64 -6.88 -19.79 9.16
C PRO A 64 -7.75 -18.55 8.97
N HIS A 65 -8.39 -18.48 7.80
CA HIS A 65 -9.42 -17.48 7.58
C HIS A 65 -10.59 -17.80 8.52
N ALA A 66 -11.04 -16.79 9.27
CA ALA A 66 -12.22 -16.89 10.10
C ALA A 66 -13.38 -16.22 9.34
N GLY A 67 -14.48 -16.97 9.16
CA GLY A 67 -15.70 -16.41 8.58
C GLY A 67 -16.42 -15.50 9.57
N ASP A 68 -17.73 -15.32 9.36
CA ASP A 68 -18.59 -14.55 10.28
C ASP A 68 -19.01 -15.36 11.53
N ASP A 69 -18.42 -16.54 11.77
CA ASP A 69 -18.62 -17.32 12.99
C ASP A 69 -17.83 -16.71 14.16
N TYR A 70 -18.57 -16.24 15.17
CA TYR A 70 -18.05 -15.57 16.35
C TYR A 70 -17.06 -16.45 17.13
N ASP A 71 -17.44 -17.70 17.41
CA ASP A 71 -16.65 -18.62 18.24
C ASP A 71 -15.35 -19.00 17.51
N GLU A 72 -15.41 -19.16 16.19
CA GLU A 72 -14.24 -19.42 15.36
C GLU A 72 -13.27 -18.23 15.35
N LEU A 73 -13.76 -17.01 15.11
CA LEU A 73 -12.93 -15.81 15.09
C LEU A 73 -12.26 -15.57 16.45
N GLU A 74 -13.01 -15.69 17.54
CA GLU A 74 -12.49 -15.57 18.89
C GLU A 74 -11.37 -16.60 19.15
N ARG A 75 -11.62 -17.87 18.83
CA ARG A 75 -10.62 -18.93 19.01
C ARG A 75 -9.35 -18.63 18.20
N VAL A 76 -9.47 -18.24 16.94
CA VAL A 76 -8.32 -17.94 16.08
C VAL A 76 -7.51 -16.75 16.59
N LEU A 77 -8.18 -15.70 17.07
CA LEU A 77 -7.49 -14.53 17.66
C LEU A 77 -6.75 -14.90 18.94
N ARG A 78 -7.35 -15.75 19.80
CA ARG A 78 -6.72 -16.24 21.04
C ARG A 78 -5.51 -17.13 20.75
N ASP A 79 -5.64 -18.08 19.83
CA ASP A 79 -4.55 -18.94 19.39
C ASP A 79 -3.39 -18.08 18.82
N ALA A 80 -3.71 -17.02 18.06
CA ALA A 80 -2.71 -16.10 17.55
C ALA A 80 -2.03 -15.29 18.67
N ALA A 81 -2.76 -14.89 19.69
CA ALA A 81 -2.22 -14.13 20.83
C ALA A 81 -1.33 -14.99 21.76
N ASP A 82 -1.56 -16.31 21.85
CA ASP A 82 -0.68 -17.22 22.61
C ASP A 82 0.67 -17.44 21.89
N ASP A 83 0.68 -17.37 20.57
CA ASP A 83 1.84 -17.70 19.74
C ASP A 83 2.65 -16.49 19.26
N CYS A 84 2.08 -15.29 19.24
CA CYS A 84 2.67 -14.13 18.56
C CYS A 84 2.85 -12.94 19.51
N ASP A 85 3.82 -12.08 19.19
CA ASP A 85 4.04 -10.82 19.90
C ASP A 85 3.02 -9.74 19.47
N LEU A 86 2.51 -9.86 18.25
CA LEU A 86 1.54 -8.97 17.62
C LEU A 86 0.55 -9.77 16.77
N VAL A 87 -0.74 -9.49 16.92
CA VAL A 87 -1.81 -10.01 16.08
C VAL A 87 -2.34 -8.88 15.19
N LEU A 88 -2.35 -9.12 13.89
CA LEU A 88 -2.94 -8.26 12.88
C LEU A 88 -4.18 -8.94 12.33
N SER A 89 -5.31 -8.23 12.33
CA SER A 89 -6.48 -8.69 11.61
C SER A 89 -6.77 -7.81 10.39
N SER A 90 -7.07 -8.42 9.26
CA SER A 90 -7.50 -7.72 8.04
C SER A 90 -9.00 -7.88 7.88
N GLY A 91 -9.72 -6.79 7.65
CA GLY A 91 -11.17 -6.81 7.40
C GLY A 91 -12.04 -6.58 8.63
N SER A 92 -11.45 -6.46 9.83
CA SER A 92 -12.17 -6.35 11.11
C SER A 92 -12.77 -4.98 11.38
N THR A 93 -13.20 -4.29 10.33
CA THR A 93 -13.79 -2.95 10.40
C THR A 93 -15.26 -2.91 9.97
N SER A 94 -15.82 -4.07 9.61
CA SER A 94 -17.28 -4.25 9.50
C SER A 94 -17.90 -4.24 10.89
N ALA A 95 -19.15 -3.78 11.02
CA ALA A 95 -19.82 -3.68 12.33
C ALA A 95 -19.77 -5.02 13.10
N SER A 96 -20.06 -6.13 12.43
CA SER A 96 -20.05 -7.47 13.03
C SER A 96 -18.67 -7.92 13.52
N ALA A 97 -17.62 -7.74 12.70
CA ALA A 97 -16.27 -8.14 13.08
C ALA A 97 -15.67 -7.21 14.14
N VAL A 98 -16.03 -5.93 14.11
CA VAL A 98 -15.67 -4.95 15.13
C VAL A 98 -16.26 -5.37 16.47
N ASP A 99 -17.55 -5.74 16.52
CA ASP A 99 -18.21 -6.19 17.75
C ASP A 99 -17.53 -7.43 18.36
N VAL A 100 -17.13 -8.40 17.54
CA VAL A 100 -16.37 -9.58 18.01
C VAL A 100 -15.02 -9.17 18.57
N VAL A 101 -14.27 -8.32 17.86
CA VAL A 101 -12.97 -7.86 18.33
C VAL A 101 -13.10 -7.08 19.64
N TYR A 102 -14.11 -6.22 19.78
CA TYR A 102 -14.41 -5.54 21.04
C TYR A 102 -14.58 -6.55 22.17
N GLN A 103 -15.40 -7.59 21.96
CA GLN A 103 -15.66 -8.59 22.99
C GLN A 103 -14.40 -9.40 23.34
N VAL A 104 -13.66 -9.90 22.34
CA VAL A 104 -12.43 -10.69 22.56
C VAL A 104 -11.35 -9.86 23.28
N VAL A 105 -11.22 -8.59 22.91
CA VAL A 105 -10.27 -7.67 23.54
C VAL A 105 -10.74 -7.26 24.94
N GLU A 106 -12.03 -6.97 25.17
CA GLU A 106 -12.53 -6.57 26.50
C GLU A 106 -12.59 -7.73 27.50
N ASP A 107 -12.85 -8.96 27.05
CA ASP A 107 -13.01 -10.12 27.94
C ASP A 107 -11.70 -10.52 28.63
N ARG A 108 -10.54 -10.38 27.95
CA ARG A 108 -9.23 -10.82 28.47
C ARG A 108 -8.04 -9.93 28.09
N GLY A 109 -8.30 -8.72 27.61
CA GLY A 109 -7.31 -7.76 27.16
C GLY A 109 -7.72 -6.32 27.46
N GLU A 110 -7.26 -5.39 26.63
CA GLU A 110 -7.63 -3.97 26.73
C GLU A 110 -7.65 -3.33 25.34
N LEU A 111 -8.76 -2.67 24.98
CA LEU A 111 -8.82 -1.89 23.76
C LEU A 111 -8.34 -0.46 24.08
N LEU A 112 -7.22 -0.08 23.48
CA LEU A 112 -6.55 1.18 23.74
C LEU A 112 -7.04 2.30 22.82
N LEU A 113 -7.40 1.97 21.58
CA LEU A 113 -7.80 2.96 20.58
C LEU A 113 -8.76 2.37 19.54
N HIS A 114 -9.78 3.17 19.20
CA HIS A 114 -10.71 2.91 18.10
C HIS A 114 -10.70 4.07 17.10
N GLY A 115 -9.95 3.86 16.03
CA GLY A 115 -9.85 4.73 14.87
C GLY A 115 -8.79 5.82 15.00
N VAL A 116 -8.20 6.15 13.85
CA VAL A 116 -7.19 7.21 13.72
C VAL A 116 -7.73 8.34 12.86
N SER A 117 -7.31 9.59 13.14
CA SER A 117 -7.69 10.77 12.35
C SER A 117 -6.86 10.87 11.06
N VAL A 118 -6.78 9.77 10.30
CA VAL A 118 -6.00 9.64 9.07
C VAL A 118 -6.89 9.18 7.91
N LYS A 119 -6.55 9.60 6.69
CA LYS A 119 -7.20 9.18 5.44
C LYS A 119 -6.15 8.73 4.41
N PRO A 120 -6.26 7.52 3.83
CA PRO A 120 -7.21 6.45 4.16
C PRO A 120 -6.92 5.79 5.52
N GLY A 121 -7.86 5.00 6.04
CA GLY A 121 -7.63 4.16 7.23
C GLY A 121 -8.28 4.57 8.55
N LYS A 122 -9.41 5.31 8.51
CA LYS A 122 -10.18 5.68 9.71
C LYS A 122 -10.45 4.50 10.66
N PRO A 123 -10.93 3.31 10.22
CA PRO A 123 -11.14 2.22 11.14
C PRO A 123 -9.81 1.50 11.38
N MET A 124 -9.27 1.68 12.58
CA MET A 124 -8.10 0.96 13.08
C MET A 124 -8.38 0.64 14.53
N LEU A 125 -8.19 -0.62 14.92
CA LEU A 125 -8.31 -1.03 16.31
C LEU A 125 -6.90 -1.20 16.86
N VAL A 126 -6.64 -0.75 18.07
CA VAL A 126 -5.41 -1.04 18.79
C VAL A 126 -5.78 -1.50 20.17
N GLY A 127 -5.23 -2.64 20.57
CA GLY A 127 -5.42 -3.18 21.89
C GLY A 127 -4.34 -4.18 22.26
N GLU A 128 -4.57 -4.84 23.37
CA GLU A 128 -3.77 -5.94 23.88
C GLU A 128 -4.69 -7.15 24.05
N MET A 129 -4.21 -8.34 23.73
CA MET A 129 -4.93 -9.61 23.86
C MET A 129 -4.11 -10.59 24.70
N ARG A 130 -4.77 -11.32 25.58
CA ARG A 130 -4.22 -12.50 26.23
C ARG A 130 -4.83 -13.74 25.59
N GLY A 131 -4.01 -14.74 25.31
CA GLY A 131 -4.51 -15.97 24.72
C GLY A 131 -5.22 -16.89 25.72
N ALA A 132 -5.57 -18.09 25.26
CA ALA A 132 -6.44 -19.02 25.97
C ALA A 132 -5.76 -19.67 27.19
N ALA A 133 -4.43 -19.73 27.21
CA ALA A 133 -3.66 -20.30 28.32
C ALA A 133 -3.78 -19.50 29.64
N GLY A 134 -4.32 -18.28 29.59
CA GLY A 134 -4.67 -17.44 30.75
C GLY A 134 -6.03 -17.75 31.36
N GLY A 135 -6.23 -18.97 31.89
CA GLY A 135 -7.33 -19.25 32.83
C GLY A 135 -7.08 -18.60 34.20
N ASP A 136 -7.97 -18.83 35.18
CA ASP A 136 -7.80 -18.48 36.61
C ASP A 136 -6.60 -19.19 37.28
N GLU A 137 -5.62 -19.66 36.50
CA GLU A 137 -4.39 -20.27 36.99
C GLU A 137 -3.39 -19.17 37.40
N PRO A 138 -2.90 -19.20 38.65
CA PRO A 138 -2.02 -18.16 39.20
C PRO A 138 -0.72 -17.94 38.42
N ASP A 139 -0.26 -18.94 37.65
CA ASP A 139 1.00 -18.90 36.89
C ASP A 139 0.84 -18.30 35.48
N ALA A 140 -0.39 -18.10 34.99
CA ALA A 140 -0.64 -17.44 33.70
C ALA A 140 -0.68 -15.90 33.80
N ALA A 141 -0.62 -15.36 35.02
CA ALA A 141 -0.56 -13.92 35.28
C ALA A 141 0.76 -13.26 34.81
N ASP A 142 1.79 -14.06 34.50
CA ASP A 142 3.13 -13.59 34.10
C ASP A 142 3.35 -13.63 32.56
N ALA A 143 2.35 -14.09 31.78
CA ALA A 143 2.42 -14.02 30.33
C ALA A 143 2.19 -12.59 29.84
N SER A 144 3.15 -12.05 29.08
CA SER A 144 2.99 -10.73 28.45
C SER A 144 1.88 -10.80 27.41
N PRO A 145 0.95 -9.81 27.39
CA PRO A 145 -0.11 -9.80 26.38
C PRO A 145 0.49 -9.59 24.99
N SER A 146 -0.13 -10.19 23.98
CA SER A 146 0.15 -9.86 22.58
C SER A 146 -0.47 -8.52 22.25
N ALA A 147 0.26 -7.67 21.53
CA ALA A 147 -0.36 -6.49 20.92
C ALA A 147 -1.39 -6.93 19.86
N TYR A 148 -2.43 -6.13 19.65
CA TYR A 148 -3.44 -6.35 18.64
C TYR A 148 -3.67 -5.09 17.80
N ILE A 149 -3.70 -5.25 16.48
CA ILE A 149 -4.04 -4.19 15.54
C ILE A 149 -5.04 -4.69 14.49
N GLY A 150 -6.24 -4.11 14.51
CA GLY A 150 -7.24 -4.31 13.46
C GLY A 150 -7.00 -3.35 12.29
N LEU A 151 -6.64 -3.89 11.14
CA LEU A 151 -6.39 -3.14 9.91
C LEU A 151 -7.68 -2.96 9.09
N PRO A 152 -7.82 -1.85 8.34
CA PRO A 152 -8.91 -1.66 7.38
C PRO A 152 -9.05 -2.83 6.38
N GLY A 153 -10.28 -3.13 5.96
CA GLY A 153 -10.52 -4.17 4.93
C GLY A 153 -10.05 -3.80 3.52
N TYR A 154 -9.89 -2.52 3.20
CA TYR A 154 -9.41 -2.10 1.88
C TYR A 154 -7.87 -2.19 1.76
N PRO A 155 -7.31 -2.81 0.71
CA PRO A 155 -5.87 -3.07 0.58
C PRO A 155 -4.99 -1.82 0.70
N VAL A 156 -5.36 -0.73 0.02
CA VAL A 156 -4.60 0.52 0.07
C VAL A 156 -4.58 1.09 1.48
N SER A 157 -5.74 1.06 2.16
CA SER A 157 -5.88 1.52 3.52
C SER A 157 -5.08 0.67 4.51
N ALA A 158 -5.17 -0.67 4.38
CA ALA A 158 -4.46 -1.61 5.24
C ALA A 158 -2.94 -1.40 5.18
N LEU A 159 -2.36 -1.34 3.98
CA LEU A 159 -0.92 -1.19 3.83
C LEU A 159 -0.42 0.20 4.19
N THR A 160 -1.23 1.24 3.93
CA THR A 160 -0.91 2.62 4.35
C THR A 160 -0.84 2.72 5.87
N ILE A 161 -1.84 2.18 6.58
CA ILE A 161 -1.86 2.14 8.05
C ILE A 161 -0.74 1.25 8.59
N PHE A 162 -0.52 0.07 7.98
CA PHE A 162 0.59 -0.80 8.35
C PHE A 162 1.93 -0.06 8.28
N ARG A 163 2.21 0.62 7.15
CA ARG A 163 3.46 1.35 6.96
C ARG A 163 3.63 2.50 7.96
N ALA A 164 2.56 3.25 8.21
CA ALA A 164 2.61 4.42 9.09
C ALA A 164 2.74 4.05 10.58
N PHE A 165 2.05 3.00 11.04
CA PHE A 165 1.90 2.72 12.48
C PHE A 165 2.51 1.39 12.93
N VAL A 166 2.49 0.36 12.08
CA VAL A 166 2.89 -1.01 12.47
C VAL A 166 4.35 -1.29 12.14
N ALA A 167 4.78 -0.99 10.91
CA ALA A 167 6.13 -1.25 10.45
C ALA A 167 7.23 -0.62 11.33
N PRO A 168 7.11 0.64 11.81
CA PRO A 168 8.11 1.22 12.70
C PRO A 168 8.27 0.44 14.02
N LYS A 169 7.16 -0.13 14.54
CA LYS A 169 7.16 -0.90 15.80
C LYS A 169 7.77 -2.29 15.63
N ILE A 170 7.47 -2.97 14.52
CA ILE A 170 8.13 -4.25 14.20
C ILE A 170 9.64 -4.05 14.03
N ARG A 171 10.06 -2.97 13.35
CA ARG A 171 11.48 -2.66 13.15
C ARG A 171 12.20 -2.39 14.46
N ASP A 172 11.61 -1.58 15.32
CA ASP A 172 12.15 -1.26 16.65
C ASP A 172 12.33 -2.53 17.49
N ALA A 173 11.30 -3.39 17.54
CA ALA A 173 11.35 -4.67 18.23
C ALA A 173 12.41 -5.63 17.65
N ALA A 174 12.59 -5.63 16.32
CA ALA A 174 13.63 -6.38 15.63
C ALA A 174 15.04 -5.78 15.80
N GLY A 175 15.17 -4.60 16.43
CA GLY A 175 16.44 -3.87 16.55
C GLY A 175 16.96 -3.34 15.21
N LEU A 176 16.09 -3.14 14.23
CA LEU A 176 16.42 -2.57 12.94
C LEU A 176 16.35 -1.04 13.01
N PRO A 177 17.22 -0.32 12.28
CA PRO A 177 17.12 1.13 12.18
C PRO A 177 15.80 1.52 11.52
N ALA A 178 15.39 2.78 11.68
CA ALA A 178 14.32 3.35 10.88
C ALA A 178 14.53 3.04 9.38
N PRO A 179 13.44 2.86 8.60
CA PRO A 179 13.57 2.67 7.16
C PRO A 179 14.45 3.77 6.58
N ARG A 180 15.33 3.42 5.65
CA ARG A 180 15.96 4.44 4.80
C ARG A 180 14.91 4.86 3.76
N SER A 181 13.85 5.56 4.19
CA SER A 181 12.99 6.23 3.24
C SER A 181 13.69 7.50 2.81
N ALA A 182 13.97 7.62 1.51
CA ALA A 182 14.39 8.89 0.95
C ALA A 182 13.19 9.85 1.00
N THR A 183 13.45 11.09 1.40
CA THR A 183 12.50 12.17 1.24
C THR A 183 12.89 12.97 0.02
N VAL A 184 11.95 13.17 -0.91
CA VAL A 184 12.16 13.96 -2.12
C VAL A 184 11.23 15.17 -2.06
N THR A 185 11.77 16.35 -2.33
CA THR A 185 10.97 17.56 -2.55
C THR A 185 10.59 17.65 -4.02
N GLY A 186 9.31 17.91 -4.29
CA GLY A 186 8.81 18.15 -5.65
C GLY A 186 7.65 19.12 -5.65
N GLU A 187 7.20 19.50 -6.84
CA GLU A 187 6.07 20.40 -7.03
C GLU A 187 4.82 19.62 -7.43
N MET A 188 3.68 19.98 -6.86
CA MET A 188 2.40 19.39 -7.24
C MET A 188 2.09 19.67 -8.71
N ALA A 189 1.91 18.62 -9.51
CA ALA A 189 1.66 18.73 -10.94
C ALA A 189 0.22 19.21 -11.25
N VAL A 190 -0.71 18.95 -10.34
CA VAL A 190 -2.12 19.33 -10.45
C VAL A 190 -2.61 19.85 -9.11
N ARG A 191 -3.63 20.72 -9.18
CA ARG A 191 -4.36 21.15 -8.00
C ARG A 191 -5.21 20.00 -7.46
N GLU A 192 -5.14 19.78 -6.16
CA GLU A 192 -6.00 18.84 -5.46
C GLU A 192 -6.84 19.54 -4.40
N ARG A 193 -8.07 19.06 -4.19
CA ARG A 193 -8.98 19.58 -3.16
C ARG A 193 -9.36 18.49 -2.18
N TYR A 194 -9.26 18.78 -0.90
CA TYR A 194 -9.58 17.87 0.17
C TYR A 194 -10.70 18.42 1.07
N GLY A 195 -11.35 17.51 1.78
CA GLY A 195 -12.21 17.86 2.89
C GLY A 195 -11.38 17.91 4.16
N GLN A 196 -11.57 18.95 4.97
CA GLN A 196 -10.89 19.16 6.25
C GLN A 196 -11.18 18.07 7.29
N GLY A 197 -10.35 18.06 8.32
CA GLY A 197 -10.58 17.39 9.60
C GLY A 197 -9.80 16.09 9.81
N ARG A 198 -8.96 15.66 8.85
CA ARG A 198 -8.11 14.47 8.96
C ARG A 198 -6.82 14.62 8.16
N THR A 199 -5.71 14.18 8.74
CA THR A 199 -4.43 14.08 8.02
C THR A 199 -4.58 13.10 6.87
N ARG A 200 -4.13 13.48 5.68
CA ARG A 200 -4.17 12.62 4.50
C ARG A 200 -2.80 12.05 4.20
N LEU A 201 -2.73 10.74 4.06
CA LEU A 201 -1.58 10.05 3.47
C LEU A 201 -1.90 9.85 1.99
N MET A 202 -1.55 10.84 1.17
CA MET A 202 -1.83 10.83 -0.26
C MET A 202 -0.78 10.00 -1.01
N PRO A 203 -1.13 8.87 -1.65
CA PRO A 203 -0.22 8.18 -2.55
C PRO A 203 0.07 9.06 -3.76
N VAL A 204 1.34 9.18 -4.12
CA VAL A 204 1.80 10.01 -5.24
C VAL A 204 2.78 9.26 -6.12
N GLY A 205 2.80 9.62 -7.40
CA GLY A 205 3.89 9.27 -8.32
C GLY A 205 4.76 10.49 -8.59
N LEU A 206 6.01 10.22 -8.95
CA LEU A 206 6.99 11.20 -9.38
C LEU A 206 7.19 11.13 -10.88
N VAL A 207 7.43 12.28 -11.51
CA VAL A 207 7.91 12.40 -12.89
C VAL A 207 8.90 13.56 -12.95
N GLU A 208 9.90 13.47 -13.82
CA GLU A 208 10.85 14.56 -14.05
C GLU A 208 10.31 15.48 -15.15
N SER A 209 10.25 16.78 -14.87
CA SER A 209 9.93 17.81 -15.85
C SER A 209 11.06 17.97 -16.87
N GLY A 210 10.74 18.53 -18.05
CA GLY A 210 11.73 18.84 -19.08
C GLY A 210 12.79 19.88 -18.68
N ASP A 211 12.68 20.53 -17.52
CA ASP A 211 13.70 21.39 -16.91
C ASP A 211 14.48 20.72 -15.76
N GLY A 212 14.21 19.44 -15.49
CA GLY A 212 14.86 18.64 -14.45
C GLY A 212 14.23 18.77 -13.06
N SER A 213 13.14 19.54 -12.90
CA SER A 213 12.40 19.60 -11.64
C SER A 213 11.57 18.32 -11.41
N THR A 214 11.37 17.94 -10.15
CA THR A 214 10.50 16.80 -9.80
C THR A 214 9.06 17.25 -9.68
N LEU A 215 8.18 16.68 -10.50
CA LEU A 215 6.74 16.86 -10.43
C LEU A 215 6.11 15.68 -9.66
N VAL A 216 5.12 16.01 -8.83
CA VAL A 216 4.40 15.09 -7.97
C VAL A 216 2.95 15.04 -8.40
N TYR A 217 2.44 13.87 -8.75
CA TYR A 217 1.05 13.70 -9.16
C TYR A 217 0.31 12.69 -8.25
N PRO A 218 -0.96 12.94 -7.91
CA PRO A 218 -1.74 12.04 -7.08
C PRO A 218 -2.04 10.72 -7.81
N VAL A 219 -1.90 9.62 -7.09
CA VAL A 219 -2.34 8.29 -7.50
C VAL A 219 -3.58 7.93 -6.68
N ASP A 220 -4.75 8.35 -7.15
CA ASP A 220 -6.03 8.02 -6.51
C ASP A 220 -6.93 7.23 -7.48
N LYS A 221 -7.01 5.91 -7.28
CA LYS A 221 -7.98 5.02 -7.92
C LYS A 221 -9.04 4.52 -6.93
N GLY A 222 -9.16 5.16 -5.76
CA GLY A 222 -9.98 4.70 -4.65
C GLY A 222 -9.29 3.62 -3.79
N SER A 223 -9.72 3.51 -2.53
CA SER A 223 -9.07 2.66 -1.52
C SER A 223 -9.11 1.15 -1.81
N GLY A 224 -10.05 0.70 -2.66
CA GLY A 224 -10.17 -0.70 -3.07
C GLY A 224 -9.24 -1.10 -4.22
N ALA A 225 -8.62 -0.14 -4.90
CA ALA A 225 -7.77 -0.43 -6.05
C ALA A 225 -6.32 -0.70 -5.60
N THR A 226 -5.95 -1.97 -5.47
CA THR A 226 -4.58 -2.40 -5.13
C THR A 226 -3.52 -1.81 -6.07
N THR A 227 -3.90 -1.55 -7.33
CA THR A 227 -3.03 -0.89 -8.32
C THR A 227 -2.58 0.51 -7.91
N SER A 228 -3.30 1.19 -7.02
CA SER A 228 -2.91 2.51 -6.50
C SER A 228 -1.57 2.48 -5.76
N LEU A 229 -1.28 1.40 -5.03
CA LEU A 229 -0.01 1.23 -4.33
C LEU A 229 1.12 0.82 -5.27
N VAL A 230 0.80 0.05 -6.31
CA VAL A 230 1.77 -0.39 -7.33
C VAL A 230 2.21 0.79 -8.20
N GLU A 231 1.32 1.75 -8.44
CA GLU A 231 1.57 2.91 -9.30
C GLU A 231 2.09 4.14 -8.54
N ALA A 232 2.17 4.08 -7.21
CA ALA A 232 2.67 5.14 -6.36
C ALA A 232 4.14 4.90 -5.97
N ASP A 233 4.89 6.00 -5.93
CA ASP A 233 6.30 6.06 -5.58
C ASP A 233 6.51 6.37 -4.08
N GLY A 234 5.53 7.02 -3.48
CA GLY A 234 5.58 7.44 -2.09
C GLY A 234 4.28 8.09 -1.62
N ILE A 235 4.37 8.77 -0.49
CA ILE A 235 3.25 9.45 0.16
C ILE A 235 3.61 10.92 0.42
N VAL A 236 2.64 11.80 0.14
CA VAL A 236 2.61 13.16 0.69
C VAL A 236 1.68 13.16 1.91
N THR A 237 2.19 13.62 3.05
CA THR A 237 1.36 13.86 4.24
C THR A 237 0.74 15.25 4.10
N VAL A 238 -0.58 15.30 3.99
CA VAL A 238 -1.36 16.54 3.91
C VAL A 238 -2.02 16.79 5.25
N ASP A 239 -1.82 17.98 5.82
CA ASP A 239 -2.36 18.34 7.12
C ASP A 239 -3.89 18.35 7.13
N ALA A 240 -4.46 18.11 8.32
CA ALA A 240 -5.90 18.00 8.51
C ALA A 240 -6.67 19.28 8.14
N ASP A 241 -6.01 20.43 8.26
CA ASP A 241 -6.60 21.74 8.02
C ASP A 241 -6.41 22.22 6.56
N THR A 242 -5.65 21.47 5.75
CA THR A 242 -5.36 21.81 4.35
C THR A 242 -6.56 21.47 3.46
N GLU A 243 -7.19 22.49 2.88
CA GLU A 243 -8.32 22.35 1.96
C GLU A 243 -7.90 22.06 0.52
N TYR A 244 -6.74 22.56 0.11
CA TYR A 244 -6.23 22.43 -1.25
C TYR A 244 -4.71 22.44 -1.25
N LEU A 245 -4.14 21.69 -2.19
CA LEU A 245 -2.77 21.86 -2.64
C LEU A 245 -2.84 22.44 -4.05
N GLU A 246 -2.20 23.57 -4.30
CA GLU A 246 -2.20 24.21 -5.61
C GLU A 246 -1.16 23.55 -6.55
N ALA A 247 -1.39 23.62 -7.85
CA ALA A 247 -0.36 23.24 -8.81
C ALA A 247 0.88 24.15 -8.65
N GLY A 248 2.07 23.57 -8.67
CA GLY A 248 3.35 24.26 -8.38
C GLY A 248 3.67 24.38 -6.88
N GLU A 249 2.78 23.95 -5.98
CA GLU A 249 3.06 23.96 -4.55
C GLU A 249 4.13 22.91 -4.20
N GLN A 250 5.14 23.31 -3.42
CA GLN A 250 6.19 22.40 -2.98
C GLN A 250 5.65 21.43 -1.92
N VAL A 251 5.87 20.15 -2.15
CA VAL A 251 5.50 19.07 -1.24
C VAL A 251 6.70 18.18 -0.94
N SER A 252 6.67 17.58 0.24
CA SER A 252 7.63 16.58 0.68
C SER A 252 7.05 15.19 0.46
N VAL A 253 7.72 14.38 -0.35
CA VAL A 253 7.33 13.01 -0.66
C VAL A 253 8.20 12.04 0.14
N GLU A 254 7.56 11.23 0.98
CA GLU A 254 8.22 10.10 1.62
C GLU A 254 8.14 8.88 0.69
N LEU A 255 9.28 8.45 0.13
CA LEU A 255 9.30 7.34 -0.82
C LEU A 255 9.02 6.00 -0.13
N PHE A 256 8.40 5.08 -0.86
CA PHE A 256 8.24 3.70 -0.40
C PHE A 256 9.55 2.93 -0.33
N SER A 257 10.54 3.30 -1.15
CA SER A 257 11.90 2.76 -1.14
C SER A 257 12.91 3.82 -1.59
N ASP A 258 14.16 3.72 -1.15
CA ASP A 258 15.28 4.55 -1.62
C ASP A 258 15.70 4.21 -3.08
N ASP A 259 15.24 3.09 -3.62
CA ASP A 259 15.45 2.68 -5.02
C ASP A 259 14.43 3.27 -6.00
N VAL A 260 13.42 3.99 -5.51
CA VAL A 260 12.42 4.63 -6.37
C VAL A 260 13.09 5.64 -7.32
N ARG A 261 12.79 5.52 -8.61
CA ARG A 261 13.25 6.43 -9.66
C ARG A 261 12.07 6.90 -10.49
N PRO A 262 11.94 8.21 -10.78
CA PRO A 262 10.97 8.71 -11.75
C PRO A 262 11.06 7.92 -13.07
N PRO A 263 9.94 7.66 -13.74
CA PRO A 263 9.95 6.94 -15.00
C PRO A 263 10.65 7.78 -16.08
N SER A 264 11.29 7.11 -17.03
CA SER A 264 11.90 7.80 -18.19
C SER A 264 10.85 8.40 -19.12
N VAL A 265 9.67 7.78 -19.16
CA VAL A 265 8.49 8.22 -19.88
C VAL A 265 7.26 7.81 -19.08
N LEU A 266 6.39 8.78 -18.78
CA LEU A 266 5.06 8.57 -18.22
C LEU A 266 4.01 8.62 -19.33
N VAL A 267 3.27 7.53 -19.45
CA VAL A 267 2.22 7.35 -20.45
C VAL A 267 0.89 7.14 -19.75
N VAL A 268 -0.16 7.83 -20.20
CA VAL A 268 -1.51 7.68 -19.64
C VAL A 268 -2.52 7.48 -20.77
N GLY A 269 -3.35 6.44 -20.71
CA GLY A 269 -4.39 6.28 -21.73
C GLY A 269 -4.92 4.86 -21.90
N GLU A 270 -5.29 4.53 -23.13
CA GLU A 270 -5.66 3.19 -23.57
C GLU A 270 -4.43 2.33 -23.82
N ARG A 271 -4.58 1.00 -23.66
CA ARG A 271 -3.55 0.06 -24.06
C ARG A 271 -3.55 -0.09 -25.59
N ASP A 272 -2.38 0.08 -26.19
CA ASP A 272 -2.14 -0.18 -27.60
C ASP A 272 -0.95 -1.16 -27.75
N PRO A 273 -1.14 -2.36 -28.36
CA PRO A 273 -0.06 -3.32 -28.52
C PRO A 273 1.11 -2.82 -29.38
N GLY A 274 0.88 -1.86 -30.27
CA GLY A 274 1.94 -1.24 -31.07
C GLY A 274 2.85 -0.36 -30.21
N PHE A 275 2.24 0.45 -29.35
CA PHE A 275 2.91 1.35 -28.42
C PHE A 275 3.55 0.59 -27.24
N ASP A 276 2.92 -0.50 -26.76
CA ASP A 276 3.52 -1.39 -25.75
C ASP A 276 4.91 -1.89 -26.22
N ARG A 277 5.06 -2.26 -27.50
CA ARG A 277 6.37 -2.66 -28.07
C ARG A 277 7.40 -1.53 -28.11
N VAL A 278 6.96 -0.27 -28.12
CA VAL A 278 7.85 0.89 -28.01
C VAL A 278 8.29 1.04 -26.56
N LEU A 279 7.35 0.93 -25.61
CA LEU A 279 7.64 0.98 -24.18
C LEU A 279 8.62 -0.11 -23.76
N ASP A 280 8.48 -1.32 -24.29
CA ASP A 280 9.40 -2.45 -24.01
C ASP A 280 10.88 -2.16 -24.36
N ARG A 281 11.16 -1.13 -25.18
CA ARG A 281 12.51 -0.72 -25.57
C ARG A 281 13.07 0.42 -24.73
N LEU A 282 12.24 1.05 -23.90
CA LEU A 282 12.63 2.17 -23.05
C LEU A 282 13.09 1.66 -21.68
N PRO A 283 14.06 2.33 -21.05
CA PRO A 283 14.46 2.00 -19.69
C PRO A 283 13.45 2.57 -18.68
N ASN A 284 12.84 1.75 -17.81
CA ASN A 284 11.91 2.21 -16.77
C ASN A 284 10.73 3.08 -17.28
N PRO A 285 9.94 2.65 -18.29
CA PRO A 285 8.73 3.35 -18.68
C PRO A 285 7.62 3.12 -17.64
N ARG A 286 6.70 4.07 -17.51
CA ARG A 286 5.47 3.89 -16.73
C ARG A 286 4.25 4.10 -17.60
N PHE A 287 3.34 3.13 -17.57
CA PHE A 287 2.06 3.21 -18.26
C PHE A 287 0.90 3.13 -17.27
N LEU A 288 0.03 4.14 -17.27
CA LEU A 288 -1.19 4.20 -16.47
C LEU A 288 -2.41 4.02 -17.38
N GLY A 289 -3.04 2.85 -17.28
CA GLY A 289 -4.25 2.50 -18.05
C GLY A 289 -5.50 3.17 -17.50
N LEU A 290 -5.65 4.48 -17.71
CA LEU A 290 -6.79 5.28 -17.22
C LEU A 290 -7.83 5.61 -18.30
N GLY A 291 -7.59 5.13 -19.53
CA GLY A 291 -8.46 5.36 -20.67
C GLY A 291 -8.27 6.73 -21.34
N SER A 292 -8.86 6.87 -22.53
CA SER A 292 -8.62 8.00 -23.45
C SER A 292 -8.93 9.37 -22.84
N ARG A 293 -10.06 9.49 -22.15
CA ARG A 293 -10.51 10.78 -21.59
C ARG A 293 -9.58 11.28 -20.50
N GLU A 294 -9.15 10.38 -19.62
CA GLU A 294 -8.24 10.70 -18.53
C GLU A 294 -6.84 11.00 -19.06
N GLY A 295 -6.34 10.20 -20.01
CA GLY A 295 -5.06 10.46 -20.69
C GLY A 295 -5.02 11.83 -21.35
N ALA A 296 -6.05 12.17 -22.14
CA ALA A 296 -6.17 13.48 -22.77
C ALA A 296 -6.27 14.63 -21.76
N ARG A 297 -6.96 14.43 -20.62
CA ARG A 297 -7.04 15.44 -19.57
C ARG A 297 -5.67 15.68 -18.94
N ARG A 298 -5.02 14.64 -18.44
CA ARG A 298 -3.73 14.76 -17.75
C ARG A 298 -2.63 15.30 -18.66
N LEU A 299 -2.64 14.94 -19.94
CA LEU A 299 -1.70 15.51 -20.93
C LEU A 299 -1.87 17.02 -21.09
N ARG A 300 -3.11 17.54 -21.05
CA ARG A 300 -3.34 19.00 -21.06
C ARG A 300 -2.84 19.69 -19.79
N ASP A 301 -2.87 18.97 -18.68
CA ASP A 301 -2.35 19.44 -17.39
C ASP A 301 -0.81 19.31 -17.31
N GLY A 302 -0.16 18.80 -18.36
CA GLY A 302 1.31 18.69 -18.45
C GLY A 302 1.90 17.57 -17.60
N VAL A 303 1.10 16.59 -17.18
CA VAL A 303 1.55 15.53 -16.25
C VAL A 303 2.27 14.38 -16.98
N PRO A 304 1.67 13.66 -17.95
CA PRO A 304 2.36 12.64 -18.72
C PRO A 304 3.11 13.21 -19.92
N ASP A 305 4.13 12.48 -20.36
CA ASP A 305 4.84 12.74 -21.62
C ASP A 305 3.98 12.38 -22.84
N VAL A 306 3.18 11.33 -22.71
CA VAL A 306 2.37 10.78 -23.80
C VAL A 306 0.98 10.40 -23.31
N ALA A 307 -0.05 10.72 -24.11
CA ALA A 307 -1.37 10.13 -23.96
C ALA A 307 -1.73 9.24 -25.14
N VAL A 308 -2.20 8.02 -24.84
CA VAL A 308 -2.73 7.09 -25.85
C VAL A 308 -4.25 7.18 -25.82
N THR A 309 -4.84 7.68 -26.89
CA THR A 309 -6.28 7.93 -26.96
C THR A 309 -6.88 7.29 -28.20
N THR A 310 -8.02 6.65 -28.05
CA THR A 310 -8.88 6.20 -29.16
C THR A 310 -9.92 7.28 -29.44
N ASP A 311 -10.18 7.56 -30.72
CA ASP A 311 -11.35 8.33 -31.13
C ASP A 311 -12.42 7.40 -31.74
N ASP A 312 -13.66 7.89 -31.83
CA ASP A 312 -14.75 7.20 -32.52
C ASP A 312 -14.65 7.33 -34.07
N SER A 313 -13.58 7.92 -34.61
CA SER A 313 -13.46 8.24 -36.04
C SER A 313 -12.76 7.14 -36.84
N GLY A 314 -12.05 6.21 -36.18
CA GLY A 314 -11.36 5.11 -36.85
C GLY A 314 -10.07 5.50 -37.59
N GLU A 315 -9.63 6.77 -37.48
CA GLU A 315 -8.36 7.26 -38.01
C GLU A 315 -7.41 7.66 -36.86
N ALA A 316 -6.33 6.92 -36.66
CA ALA A 316 -5.26 7.33 -35.74
C ALA A 316 -4.59 8.61 -36.25
N ARG A 317 -4.85 9.76 -35.61
CA ARG A 317 -4.20 11.04 -35.92
C ARG A 317 -3.13 11.39 -34.89
N ASN A 318 -1.86 11.31 -35.30
CA ASN A 318 -0.77 11.95 -34.58
C ASN A 318 -0.96 13.47 -34.65
N SER A 319 -1.34 14.10 -33.55
CA SER A 319 -1.39 15.56 -33.44
C SER A 319 -0.53 16.03 -32.28
N SER A 320 0.61 16.63 -32.60
CA SER A 320 1.44 17.38 -31.67
C SER A 320 1.00 18.84 -31.66
N ARG A 321 0.89 19.46 -30.47
CA ARG A 321 0.75 20.93 -30.33
C ARG A 321 1.87 21.44 -29.43
N GLY A 322 2.81 22.19 -30.01
CA GLY A 322 3.88 22.90 -29.30
C GLY A 322 5.26 22.72 -29.96
N PRO A 323 6.11 23.76 -30.03
CA PRO A 323 7.37 23.68 -30.77
C PRO A 323 8.43 22.94 -29.95
N ARG A 324 8.41 21.62 -30.05
CA ARG A 324 9.59 20.75 -29.93
C ARG A 324 9.51 19.71 -31.05
N GLN A 325 10.58 19.61 -31.83
CA GLN A 325 10.67 18.73 -32.99
C GLN A 325 10.52 17.27 -32.54
N TRP A 326 9.53 16.56 -33.08
CA TRP A 326 9.41 15.11 -32.97
C TRP A 326 10.13 14.49 -34.17
N GLY A 327 11.14 13.66 -33.90
CA GLY A 327 11.79 12.80 -34.89
C GLY A 327 11.21 11.39 -34.84
N LEU A 328 11.17 10.71 -35.99
CA LEU A 328 10.79 9.29 -36.09
C LEU A 328 12.01 8.43 -35.75
N VAL A 329 11.91 7.50 -34.78
CA VAL A 329 12.92 6.46 -34.61
C VAL A 329 12.68 5.39 -35.67
N VAL A 330 13.41 5.46 -36.78
CA VAL A 330 13.40 4.45 -37.84
C VAL A 330 14.67 3.59 -37.81
N PRO A 331 14.58 2.30 -38.12
CA PRO A 331 15.76 1.46 -38.35
C PRO A 331 16.67 2.06 -39.43
N ALA A 332 17.98 1.85 -39.31
CA ALA A 332 18.94 2.28 -40.32
C ALA A 332 18.58 1.69 -41.70
N GLY A 333 18.33 2.56 -42.69
CA GLY A 333 18.00 2.17 -44.06
C GLY A 333 16.52 2.29 -44.47
N ASN A 334 15.65 2.96 -43.71
CA ASN A 334 14.26 3.19 -44.13
C ASN A 334 14.18 4.16 -45.34
N PRO A 335 13.64 3.72 -46.51
CA PRO A 335 13.56 4.54 -47.72
C PRO A 335 12.47 5.64 -47.70
N LEU A 336 11.71 5.76 -46.61
CA LEU A 336 10.66 6.78 -46.44
C LEU A 336 11.03 7.91 -45.46
N ALA A 337 12.32 8.11 -45.18
CA ALA A 337 12.78 9.29 -44.44
C ALA A 337 12.64 10.54 -45.34
N VAL A 338 11.56 11.30 -45.12
CA VAL A 338 11.40 12.71 -45.55
C VAL A 338 11.60 13.58 -44.33
#